data_AF-A0A9D4IJL5-F1
#
_entry.id   AF-A0A9D4IJL5-F1
#
_cell.length_a   1.000
_cell.length_b   1.000
_cell.length_c   1.000
_cell.angle_alpha   90.00
_cell.angle_beta   90.00
_cell.angle_gamma   90.00
#
_symmetry.space_group_name_H-M   'P 1'
#
loop_
_entity.id
_entity.type
_entity.pdbx_description
1 polymer ?
#
loop_
_entity_poly.entity_id
_entity_poly.type
_entity_poly.pdbx_seq_one_letter_code
_entity_poly.pdbx_strand_id
1 'polypeptide(L)'
;MRIYKATIWAKINYGSIAYHSANNNLLYKLQVIQNTALKIITGTHKSTRTVLLHIECGMLELNHQREINQLKYHARTKALGNDLPINLSVTKDDPVYLKGNKKPSYAMNVQKLNEYYEIDNIKVQPPSYYSLSEISKPNIDFHLSTLIKKSEIDSNSATIALDCICIYRSTIQHK
;
A
#
# COMPACT_ATOMS: atom_id res chain seq x y z
N MET A 1 5.68 -1.51 -18.69
CA MET A 1 4.65 -1.14 -17.67
C MET A 1 4.91 -1.63 -16.24
N ARG A 2 5.34 -2.89 -16.00
CA ARG A 2 5.54 -3.43 -14.64
C ARG A 2 6.50 -2.59 -13.78
N ILE A 3 7.65 -2.21 -14.34
CA ILE A 3 8.66 -1.40 -13.63
C ILE A 3 8.07 -0.06 -13.18
N TYR A 4 7.35 0.65 -14.05
CA TYR A 4 6.69 1.91 -13.70
C TYR A 4 5.67 1.76 -12.57
N LYS A 5 4.86 0.70 -12.61
CA LYS A 5 3.88 0.42 -11.55
C LYS A 5 4.58 0.22 -10.20
N ALA A 6 5.70 -0.49 -10.19
CA ALA A 6 6.46 -0.79 -8.98
C ALA A 6 7.26 0.41 -8.44
N THR A 7 7.76 1.30 -9.29
CA THR A 7 8.69 2.37 -8.87
C THR A 7 8.01 3.72 -8.74
N ILE A 8 7.48 4.26 -9.83
CA ILE A 8 6.94 5.63 -9.89
C ILE A 8 5.51 5.63 -9.39
N TRP A 9 4.66 4.77 -9.94
CA TRP A 9 3.23 4.72 -9.60
C TRP A 9 3.01 4.39 -8.12
N ALA A 10 3.77 3.45 -7.57
CA ALA A 10 3.70 3.11 -6.15
C ALA A 10 3.97 4.32 -5.25
N LYS A 11 5.01 5.11 -5.56
CA LYS A 11 5.36 6.32 -4.80
C LYS A 11 4.29 7.40 -4.91
N ILE A 12 3.77 7.62 -6.12
CA ILE A 12 2.72 8.62 -6.34
C ILE A 12 1.45 8.22 -5.55
N ASN A 13 1.02 6.96 -5.62
CA ASN A 13 -0.21 6.52 -4.95
C ASN A 13 -0.07 6.43 -3.44
N TYR A 14 1.10 6.07 -2.90
CA TYR A 14 1.29 5.96 -1.46
C TYR A 14 0.91 7.25 -0.73
N GLY A 15 1.30 8.41 -1.28
CA GLY A 15 0.99 9.71 -0.70
C GLY A 15 -0.37 10.30 -1.10
N SER A 16 -1.13 9.68 -2.02
CA SER A 16 -2.25 10.37 -2.70
C SER A 16 -3.34 10.88 -1.77
N ILE A 17 -3.53 10.20 -0.64
CA ILE A 17 -4.52 10.57 0.37
C ILE A 17 -4.12 11.89 1.06
N ALA A 18 -2.83 12.05 1.36
CA ALA A 18 -2.31 13.21 2.10
C ALA A 18 -2.25 14.48 1.24
N TYR A 19 -1.84 14.37 -0.01
CA TYR A 19 -1.66 15.53 -0.88
C TYR A 19 -2.85 15.81 -1.80
N HIS A 20 -3.99 15.12 -1.67
CA HIS A 20 -5.14 15.37 -2.54
C HIS A 20 -5.61 16.83 -2.50
N SER A 21 -5.56 17.48 -1.33
CA SER A 21 -5.86 18.90 -1.14
C SER A 21 -4.67 19.83 -1.46
N ALA A 22 -3.59 19.33 -2.04
CA ALA A 22 -2.43 20.13 -2.43
C ALA A 22 -2.77 21.12 -3.56
N ASN A 23 -1.83 22.02 -3.86
CA ASN A 23 -2.03 23.01 -4.93
C ASN A 23 -2.11 22.33 -6.30
N ASN A 24 -3.05 22.75 -7.14
CA ASN A 24 -3.20 22.28 -8.52
C ASN A 24 -1.89 22.33 -9.30
N ASN A 25 -1.04 23.32 -9.06
CA ASN A 25 0.29 23.41 -9.69
C ASN A 25 1.21 22.24 -9.29
N LEU A 26 1.16 21.79 -8.03
CA LEU A 26 1.93 20.63 -7.57
C LEU A 26 1.34 19.32 -8.10
N LEU A 27 0.01 19.21 -8.11
CA LEU A 27 -0.70 18.06 -8.67
C LEU A 27 -0.41 17.91 -10.17
N TYR A 28 -0.34 19.04 -10.90
CA TYR A 28 0.00 19.06 -12.31
C TYR A 28 1.42 18.55 -12.56
N LYS A 29 2.40 18.87 -11.70
CA LYS A 29 3.76 18.32 -11.82
C LYS A 29 3.76 16.79 -11.73
N LEU A 30 2.97 16.21 -10.83
CA LEU A 30 2.83 14.75 -10.72
C LEU A 30 2.19 14.14 -11.98
N GLN A 31 1.17 14.80 -12.54
CA GLN A 31 0.55 14.38 -13.81
C GLN A 31 1.57 14.42 -14.97
N VAL A 32 2.40 15.46 -15.04
CA VAL A 32 3.47 15.56 -16.05
C VAL A 32 4.45 14.39 -15.90
N ILE A 33 4.90 14.08 -14.68
CA ILE A 33 5.81 12.95 -14.40
C ILE A 33 5.20 11.62 -14.86
N GLN A 34 3.93 11.38 -14.59
CA GLN A 34 3.24 10.17 -15.06
C GLN A 34 3.19 10.14 -16.59
N ASN A 35 2.77 11.22 -17.23
CA ASN A 35 2.60 11.27 -18.68
C ASN A 35 3.93 11.11 -19.42
N THR A 36 5.01 11.72 -18.92
CA THR A 36 6.35 11.57 -19.51
C THR A 36 6.87 10.15 -19.33
N ALA A 37 6.71 9.56 -18.14
CA ALA A 37 7.10 8.17 -17.89
C ALA A 37 6.35 7.21 -18.82
N LEU A 38 5.03 7.36 -18.97
CA LEU A 38 4.23 6.53 -19.87
C LEU A 38 4.70 6.67 -21.32
N LYS A 39 4.97 7.89 -21.81
CA LYS A 39 5.47 8.11 -23.17
C LYS A 39 6.83 7.44 -23.41
N ILE A 40 7.74 7.53 -22.45
CA ILE A 40 9.07 6.87 -22.54
C ILE A 40 8.90 5.36 -22.63
N ILE A 41 8.02 4.78 -21.81
CA ILE A 41 7.82 3.33 -21.74
C ILE A 41 7.14 2.78 -22.98
N THR A 42 6.17 3.51 -23.53
CA THR A 42 5.43 3.10 -24.74
C THR A 42 6.12 3.50 -26.04
N GLY A 43 7.16 4.33 -25.97
CA GLY A 43 7.81 4.89 -27.17
C GLY A 43 6.88 5.79 -27.99
N THR A 44 5.83 6.34 -27.37
CA THR A 44 4.83 7.15 -28.08
C THR A 44 5.31 8.56 -28.36
N HIS A 45 4.81 9.15 -29.44
CA HIS A 45 5.20 10.49 -29.87
C HIS A 45 4.84 11.54 -28.81
N LYS A 46 5.64 12.61 -28.71
CA LYS A 46 5.45 13.68 -27.72
C LYS A 46 4.11 14.39 -27.84
N SER A 47 3.56 14.51 -29.05
CA SER A 47 2.23 15.12 -29.32
C SER A 47 1.05 14.19 -29.07
N THR A 48 1.27 12.92 -28.72
CA THR A 48 0.19 11.97 -28.44
C THR A 48 -0.68 12.50 -27.30
N ARG A 49 -2.01 12.47 -27.51
CA ARG A 49 -3.01 12.88 -26.53
C ARG A 49 -2.89 12.01 -25.27
N THR A 50 -2.92 12.63 -24.10
CA THR A 50 -2.75 11.94 -22.80
C THR A 50 -3.86 10.94 -22.53
N VAL A 51 -5.10 11.27 -22.88
CA VAL A 51 -6.26 10.39 -22.72
C VAL A 51 -6.06 9.07 -23.47
N LEU A 52 -5.66 9.12 -24.75
CA LEU A 52 -5.38 7.93 -25.55
C LEU A 52 -4.23 7.10 -24.94
N LEU A 53 -3.16 7.77 -24.51
CA LEU A 53 -2.03 7.11 -23.85
C LEU A 53 -2.46 6.35 -22.58
N HIS A 54 -3.34 6.93 -21.78
CA HIS A 54 -3.87 6.31 -20.57
C HIS A 54 -4.72 5.07 -20.88
N ILE A 55 -5.61 5.17 -21.87
CA ILE A 55 -6.45 4.06 -22.34
C ILE A 55 -5.59 2.90 -22.84
N GLU A 56 -4.63 3.17 -23.74
CA GLU A 56 -3.69 2.17 -24.28
C GLU A 56 -2.87 1.49 -23.17
N CYS A 57 -2.46 2.24 -22.15
CA CYS A 57 -1.70 1.70 -21.02
C CYS A 57 -2.55 0.96 -19.98
N GLY A 58 -3.90 1.01 -20.09
CA GLY A 58 -4.81 0.51 -19.05
C GLY A 58 -4.60 1.23 -17.71
N MET A 59 -4.43 2.55 -17.76
CA MET A 59 -4.12 3.39 -16.60
C MET A 59 -5.15 4.52 -16.48
N LEU A 60 -5.50 4.88 -15.26
CA LEU A 60 -6.32 6.06 -15.00
C LEU A 60 -5.45 7.33 -15.00
N GLU A 61 -6.08 8.45 -15.35
CA GLU A 61 -5.49 9.76 -15.09
C GLU A 61 -5.30 9.96 -13.59
N LEU A 62 -4.31 10.77 -13.21
CA LEU A 62 -3.92 10.86 -11.81
C LEU A 62 -5.03 11.46 -10.95
N ASN A 63 -5.85 12.37 -11.50
CA ASN A 63 -6.96 12.97 -10.77
C ASN A 63 -7.97 11.90 -10.32
N HIS A 64 -8.51 11.14 -11.27
CA HIS A 64 -9.43 10.04 -11.01
C HIS A 64 -8.82 8.98 -10.08
N GLN A 65 -7.54 8.65 -10.26
CA GLN A 65 -6.88 7.70 -9.37
C GLN A 65 -6.82 8.19 -7.91
N ARG A 66 -6.55 9.48 -7.69
CA ARG A 66 -6.50 10.05 -6.34
C ARG A 66 -7.88 10.05 -5.69
N GLU A 67 -8.93 10.37 -6.45
CA GLU A 67 -10.32 10.30 -5.97
C GLU A 67 -10.69 8.88 -5.56
N ILE A 68 -10.37 7.89 -6.40
CA ILE A 68 -10.57 6.47 -6.07
C ILE A 68 -9.81 6.10 -4.79
N ASN A 69 -8.56 6.54 -4.64
CA ASN A 69 -7.76 6.22 -3.45
C ASN A 69 -8.33 6.88 -2.18
N GLN A 70 -8.86 8.11 -2.29
CA GLN A 70 -9.54 8.77 -1.18
C GLN A 70 -10.82 8.04 -0.78
N LEU A 71 -11.67 7.71 -1.76
CA LEU A 71 -12.91 6.97 -1.50
C LEU A 71 -12.62 5.60 -0.89
N LYS A 72 -11.60 4.89 -1.36
CA LYS A 72 -11.14 3.63 -0.76
C LYS A 72 -10.68 3.80 0.68
N TYR A 73 -9.90 4.85 0.95
CA TYR A 73 -9.44 5.12 2.31
C TYR A 73 -10.61 5.45 3.22
N HIS A 74 -11.55 6.28 2.78
CA HIS A 74 -12.77 6.59 3.50
C HIS A 74 -13.67 5.37 3.75
N ALA A 75 -13.86 4.51 2.76
CA ALA A 75 -14.61 3.28 2.93
C ALA A 75 -13.94 2.39 3.99
N ARG A 76 -12.61 2.30 3.97
CA ARG A 76 -11.85 1.57 4.99
C ARG A 76 -12.00 2.20 6.38
N THR A 77 -11.91 3.52 6.53
CA THR A 77 -12.10 4.17 7.85
C THR A 77 -13.52 3.95 8.37
N LYS A 78 -14.55 4.03 7.50
CA LYS A 78 -15.93 3.68 7.84
C LYS A 78 -16.07 2.21 8.30
N ALA A 79 -15.43 1.28 7.59
CA ALA A 79 -15.49 -0.16 7.90
C ALA A 79 -14.88 -0.51 9.27
N LEU A 80 -13.82 0.19 9.68
CA LEU A 80 -13.17 -0.01 10.97
C LEU A 80 -13.91 0.68 12.14
N GLY A 81 -14.91 1.52 11.85
CA GLY A 81 -15.68 2.21 12.88
C GLY A 81 -14.88 3.28 13.65
N ASN A 82 -15.45 3.74 14.77
CA ASN A 82 -14.87 4.80 15.61
C ASN A 82 -13.89 4.28 16.68
N ASP A 83 -13.60 2.97 16.69
CA ASP A 83 -12.74 2.32 17.69
C ASP A 83 -11.31 2.86 17.62
N LEU A 84 -10.88 3.33 16.45
CA LEU A 84 -9.59 3.95 16.25
C LEU A 84 -9.70 5.48 16.36
N PRO A 85 -8.88 6.14 17.21
CA PRO A 85 -8.97 7.58 17.44
C PRO A 85 -8.71 8.40 16.16
N ILE A 86 -7.88 7.88 15.26
CA ILE A 86 -7.59 8.54 13.97
C ILE A 86 -8.82 8.61 13.05
N ASN A 87 -9.74 7.65 13.14
CA ASN A 87 -10.95 7.66 12.32
C ASN A 87 -11.86 8.82 12.71
N LEU A 88 -11.87 9.20 13.99
CA LEU A 88 -12.68 10.30 14.49
C LEU A 88 -12.20 11.65 13.92
N SER A 89 -10.89 11.88 13.89
CA SER A 89 -10.29 13.11 13.34
C SER A 89 -10.35 13.17 11.81
N VAL A 90 -10.33 12.01 11.13
CA VAL A 90 -10.38 11.94 9.67
C VAL A 90 -11.80 12.09 9.13
N THR A 91 -12.81 11.60 9.87
CA THR A 91 -14.20 11.56 9.39
C THR A 91 -15.00 12.81 9.78
N LYS A 92 -14.63 13.50 10.86
CA LYS A 92 -15.31 14.72 11.30
C LYS A 92 -14.67 15.94 10.65
N ASP A 93 -15.51 16.89 10.25
CA ASP A 93 -15.04 18.19 9.83
C ASP A 93 -14.58 19.02 11.01
N ASP A 94 -13.31 19.42 10.96
CA ASP A 94 -12.74 20.36 11.92
C ASP A 94 -13.30 21.77 11.67
N PRO A 95 -13.85 22.46 12.69
CA PRO A 95 -14.44 23.80 12.55
C PRO A 95 -13.48 24.85 12.00
N VAL A 96 -12.17 24.61 12.13
CA VAL A 96 -11.09 25.46 11.60
C VAL A 96 -11.13 25.58 10.07
N TYR A 97 -11.65 24.56 9.37
CA TYR A 97 -11.78 24.54 7.91
C TYR A 97 -13.14 25.06 7.41
N LEU A 98 -14.14 25.18 8.30
CA LEU A 98 -15.45 25.76 7.96
C LEU A 98 -15.40 27.28 7.85
N LYS A 99 -14.33 27.93 8.35
CA LYS A 99 -14.18 29.39 8.38
C LYS A 99 -13.13 29.87 7.37
N GLY A 100 -13.57 30.64 6.38
CA GLY A 100 -12.74 31.41 5.44
C GLY A 100 -12.39 30.70 4.14
N ASN A 101 -11.52 31.32 3.33
CA ASN A 101 -11.06 30.81 2.01
C ASN A 101 -9.96 29.74 2.13
N LYS A 102 -10.06 28.86 3.13
CA LYS A 102 -9.10 27.77 3.31
C LYS A 102 -9.47 26.62 2.38
N LYS A 103 -8.48 25.79 2.06
CA LYS A 103 -8.76 24.56 1.34
C LYS A 103 -9.62 23.63 2.18
N PRO A 104 -10.57 22.92 1.55
CA PRO A 104 -11.45 21.99 2.26
C PRO A 104 -10.65 20.91 3.00
N SER A 105 -11.17 20.50 4.16
CA SER A 105 -10.65 19.38 4.94
C SER A 105 -10.70 18.08 4.10
N TYR A 106 -10.04 17.03 4.59
CA TYR A 106 -10.17 15.71 3.98
C TYR A 106 -11.64 15.23 3.98
N ALA A 107 -12.34 15.33 5.10
CA ALA A 107 -13.73 14.90 5.24
C ALA A 107 -14.67 15.63 4.27
N MET A 108 -14.60 16.96 4.16
CA MET A 108 -15.38 17.73 3.18
C MET A 108 -15.13 17.29 1.74
N ASN A 109 -13.87 17.04 1.36
CA ASN A 109 -13.55 16.60 0.00
C ASN A 109 -14.17 15.24 -0.30
N VAL A 110 -14.06 14.32 0.65
CA VAL A 110 -14.62 12.98 0.51
C VAL A 110 -16.14 13.02 0.45
N GLN A 111 -16.79 13.88 1.23
CA GLN A 111 -18.24 14.05 1.16
C GLN A 111 -18.66 14.55 -0.22
N LYS A 112 -17.98 15.56 -0.77
CA LYS A 112 -18.22 16.03 -2.15
C LYS A 112 -18.03 14.93 -3.18
N LEU A 113 -17.03 14.06 -2.99
CA LEU A 113 -16.82 12.92 -3.88
C LEU A 113 -17.93 11.87 -3.75
N ASN A 114 -18.41 11.57 -2.53
CA ASN A 114 -19.52 10.63 -2.38
C ASN A 114 -20.81 11.18 -3.02
N GLU A 115 -21.08 12.48 -2.87
CA GLU A 115 -22.20 13.16 -3.51
C GLU A 115 -22.06 13.12 -5.04
N TYR A 116 -20.87 13.45 -5.55
CA TYR A 116 -20.57 13.44 -6.99
C TYR A 116 -20.73 12.06 -7.64
N TYR A 117 -20.31 10.99 -6.94
CA TYR A 117 -20.39 9.62 -7.44
C TYR A 117 -21.65 8.86 -6.98
N GLU A 118 -22.54 9.50 -6.21
CA GLU A 118 -23.78 8.91 -5.67
C GLU A 118 -23.53 7.65 -4.78
N ILE A 119 -22.44 7.64 -4.02
CA ILE A 119 -21.98 6.48 -3.22
C ILE A 119 -22.50 6.52 -1.76
N ASP A 120 -23.17 7.59 -1.34
CA ASP A 120 -23.57 7.79 0.07
C ASP A 120 -24.46 6.68 0.64
N ASN A 121 -25.26 6.04 -0.21
CA ASN A 121 -26.19 4.98 0.20
C ASN A 121 -25.52 3.59 0.35
N ILE A 122 -24.25 3.46 0.01
CA ILE A 122 -23.55 2.17 0.05
C ILE A 122 -23.09 1.86 1.48
N LYS A 123 -23.63 0.79 2.08
CA LYS A 123 -23.19 0.28 3.38
C LYS A 123 -21.87 -0.46 3.23
N VAL A 124 -20.86 -0.03 3.97
CA VAL A 124 -19.56 -0.72 3.99
C VAL A 124 -19.62 -1.86 5.00
N GLN A 125 -19.26 -3.07 4.55
CA GLN A 125 -19.13 -4.22 5.44
C GLN A 125 -17.86 -4.08 6.30
N PRO A 126 -17.90 -4.44 7.59
CA PRO A 126 -16.71 -4.45 8.42
C PRO A 126 -15.69 -5.48 7.89
N PRO A 127 -14.38 -5.25 8.10
CA PRO A 127 -13.36 -6.21 7.68
C PRO A 127 -13.54 -7.54 8.42
N SER A 128 -13.63 -8.64 7.67
CA SER A 128 -13.58 -9.99 8.25
C SER A 128 -12.13 -10.38 8.48
N TYR A 129 -11.73 -10.55 9.74
CA TYR A 129 -10.42 -11.10 10.07
C TYR A 129 -10.55 -12.60 10.27
N TYR A 130 -9.84 -13.38 9.45
CA TYR A 130 -9.62 -14.80 9.74
C TYR A 130 -8.55 -14.90 10.81
N SER A 131 -8.87 -15.51 11.94
CA SER A 131 -7.86 -15.89 12.91
C SER A 131 -6.94 -16.92 12.25
N LEU A 132 -5.64 -16.66 12.24
CA LEU A 132 -4.62 -17.64 11.84
C LEU A 132 -4.44 -18.72 12.92
N SER A 133 -5.51 -19.09 13.64
CA SER A 133 -5.51 -20.01 14.77
C SER A 133 -4.94 -21.39 14.44
N GLU A 134 -4.83 -21.72 13.15
CA GLU A 134 -4.33 -22.99 12.65
C GLU A 134 -2.90 -22.94 12.10
N ILE A 135 -2.19 -21.82 12.21
CA ILE A 135 -0.74 -21.85 12.00
C ILE A 135 -0.14 -22.59 13.22
N SER A 136 0.01 -23.91 13.07
CA SER A 136 0.82 -24.70 13.98
C SER A 136 2.19 -24.02 14.08
N LYS A 137 2.64 -23.72 15.31
CA LYS A 137 4.00 -23.24 15.49
C LYS A 137 4.93 -24.22 14.79
N PRO A 138 5.84 -23.77 13.91
CA PRO A 138 6.79 -24.68 13.30
C PRO A 138 7.54 -25.39 14.43
N ASN A 139 7.73 -26.70 14.29
CA ASN A 139 8.57 -27.45 15.20
C ASN A 139 10.03 -27.04 14.95
N ILE A 140 10.44 -25.93 15.58
CA ILE A 140 11.80 -25.39 15.46
C ILE A 140 12.69 -26.22 16.36
N ASP A 141 13.58 -27.00 15.76
CA ASP A 141 14.61 -27.72 16.48
C ASP A 141 15.77 -26.77 16.85
N PHE A 142 15.92 -26.50 18.14
CA PHE A 142 16.99 -25.64 18.69
C PHE A 142 18.26 -26.42 19.04
N HIS A 143 18.35 -27.72 18.72
CA HIS A 143 19.48 -28.60 19.06
C HIS A 143 20.86 -27.99 18.73
N LEU A 144 21.01 -27.39 17.54
CA LEU A 144 22.25 -26.71 17.12
C LEU A 144 22.67 -25.56 18.05
N SER A 145 21.71 -24.78 18.56
CA SER A 145 21.98 -23.66 19.48
C SER A 145 22.41 -24.12 20.88
N THR A 146 22.05 -25.36 21.26
CA THR A 146 22.47 -25.97 22.52
C THR A 146 23.83 -26.67 22.41
N LEU A 147 24.19 -27.17 21.22
CA LEU A 147 25.47 -27.83 20.95
C LEU A 147 26.64 -26.85 20.80
N ILE A 148 26.39 -25.64 20.29
CA ILE A 148 27.46 -24.68 19.99
C ILE A 148 27.32 -23.47 20.91
N LYS A 149 28.22 -23.38 21.90
CA LYS A 149 28.34 -22.16 22.73
C LYS A 149 29.12 -21.09 21.96
N LYS A 150 28.71 -19.84 22.11
CA LYS A 150 29.32 -18.68 21.39
C LYS A 150 30.82 -18.51 21.66
N SER A 151 31.35 -19.10 22.73
CA SER A 151 32.77 -19.11 23.10
C SER A 151 33.63 -20.14 22.34
N GLU A 152 33.03 -21.11 21.66
CA GLU A 152 33.73 -22.28 21.07
C GLU A 152 33.80 -22.23 19.53
N ILE A 153 33.55 -21.06 18.94
CA ILE A 153 33.29 -20.90 17.50
C ILE A 153 34.53 -21.14 16.60
N ASP A 154 35.75 -21.16 17.15
CA ASP A 154 36.98 -20.93 16.38
C ASP A 154 37.74 -22.16 15.84
N SER A 155 37.13 -23.34 15.66
CA SER A 155 37.74 -24.36 14.77
C SER A 155 36.83 -25.54 14.39
N ASN A 156 35.98 -26.02 15.31
CA ASN A 156 35.17 -27.23 15.10
C ASN A 156 33.71 -26.98 14.71
N SER A 157 33.29 -25.72 14.65
CA SER A 157 31.89 -25.32 14.39
C SER A 157 31.38 -25.74 13.01
N ALA A 158 32.24 -25.66 11.98
CA ALA A 158 31.89 -26.06 10.61
C ALA A 158 31.67 -27.58 10.48
N THR A 159 32.51 -28.39 11.13
CA THR A 159 32.42 -29.86 11.10
C THR A 159 31.18 -30.35 11.84
N ILE A 160 30.89 -29.80 13.02
CA ILE A 160 29.69 -30.12 13.81
C ILE A 160 28.41 -29.74 13.06
N ALA A 161 28.41 -28.60 12.36
CA ALA A 161 27.28 -28.20 11.52
C ALA A 161 27.05 -29.16 10.35
N LEU A 162 28.13 -29.65 9.72
CA LEU A 162 28.07 -30.62 8.62
C LEU A 162 27.50 -31.97 9.09
N ASP A 163 27.95 -32.47 10.24
CA ASP A 163 27.44 -33.73 10.82
C ASP A 163 25.95 -33.64 11.18
N CYS A 164 25.52 -32.50 11.75
CA CYS A 164 24.10 -32.26 12.06
C CYS A 164 23.24 -32.23 10.79
N ILE A 165 23.72 -31.61 9.70
CA ILE A 165 23.01 -31.61 8.41
C ILE A 165 22.90 -33.02 7.84
N CYS A 166 23.93 -33.85 7.97
CA CYS A 166 23.92 -35.24 7.53
C CYS A 166 22.89 -36.09 8.29
N ILE A 167 22.81 -35.94 9.62
CA ILE A 167 21.81 -36.62 10.47
C ILE A 167 20.38 -36.18 10.11
N TYR A 168 20.18 -34.89 9.83
CA TYR A 168 18.86 -34.38 9.46
C TYR A 168 18.41 -34.87 8.08
N ARG A 169 19.35 -35.06 7.13
CA ARG A 169 19.04 -35.64 5.81
C ARG A 169 18.64 -37.11 5.88
N SER A 170 19.30 -37.92 6.72
CA SER A 170 18.98 -39.34 6.84
C SER A 170 17.64 -39.59 7.52
N THR A 171 17.28 -38.77 8.51
CA THR A 171 15.98 -38.85 9.20
C THR A 171 14.79 -38.43 8.32
N ILE A 172 14.99 -37.55 7.34
CA ILE A 172 13.96 -37.18 6.35
C ILE A 172 13.75 -38.29 5.31
N GLN A 173 14.79 -39.06 4.94
CA GLN A 173 14.66 -40.13 3.94
C GLN A 173 13.93 -41.39 4.45
N HIS A 174 13.78 -41.53 5.77
CA HIS A 174 13.08 -42.65 6.42
C HIS A 174 11.64 -42.32 6.86
N LYS A 175 11.12 -41.15 6.48
CA LYS A 175 9.71 -40.77 6.61
C LYS A 175 9.05 -40.69 5.24
#